data_AF-A0A6M1T0F5-F1
#
_entry.id   AF-A0A6M1T0F5-F1
#
_cell.length_a   1.000
_cell.length_b   1.000
_cell.length_c   1.000
_cell.angle_alpha   90.00
_cell.angle_beta   90.00
_cell.angle_gamma   90.00
#
_symmetry.space_group_name_H-M   'P 1'
#
loop_
_entity.id
_entity.type
_entity.pdbx_description
1 polymer ?
#
loop_
_entity_poly.entity_id
_entity_poly.type
_entity_poly.pdbx_seq_one_letter_code
_entity_poly.pdbx_strand_id
1 'polypeptide(L)'
;MKKIKSTYNTYSIWALSMGILLFVLSGCSISGVDKQSDEITEEDLQAAGQILGESLSDETSGIMGSLNDALTGISSDGFVRTTAAKSMDDDDDENSGRGRESNFSYSYDPDTGIHTLAFLRSVTKANFSKSVTDTLKYIFSDNNGAFIAFPRVNRERIETIDFKGFREGTVNSPSRNSFFARKDTFLIDGVSQASNILSIDGKHNGEGSFEGTNDEGNPLERDYELEINFLNVEIDKAVVQTNQSLEQGVTGTLTYELIVEKVNNGSSSTKTIRGTIEMNGDGSALLRFERFSKLFRINLDDGDVSDQDDEFEGKVTSVNLENSTFTLSEGRVIRITDETTFENDGDLFSLQAVAETLEAGKLVEAEGDGYKDGDVFVATQVKFEIEEEDDSIEGELNFDAFISSVSLENSTVTLQDERVIKITDDTVFDESGDFMDLESVRNALEEGQTVAADGKGVESEEEGITIVATRIEFELEESDSGDDGATD
;
A
#
# COMPACT_ATOMS: atom_id res chain seq x y z
N MET A 1 58.54 -43.94 50.18
CA MET A 1 58.50 -45.31 50.75
C MET A 1 57.22 -45.46 51.58
N LYS A 2 56.37 -46.44 51.20
CA LYS A 2 55.28 -47.12 51.96
C LYS A 2 54.23 -46.27 52.72
N LYS A 3 52.94 -46.24 52.27
CA LYS A 3 51.84 -47.26 52.39
C LYS A 3 51.24 -47.29 53.82
N ILE A 4 49.93 -47.37 54.15
CA ILE A 4 48.61 -47.65 53.51
C ILE A 4 47.51 -47.33 54.56
N LYS A 5 46.28 -46.96 54.11
CA LYS A 5 44.91 -47.49 54.46
C LYS A 5 43.89 -46.42 54.02
N SER A 6 43.05 -46.54 52.98
CA SER A 6 42.02 -47.52 52.57
C SER A 6 40.90 -47.76 53.59
N THR A 7 39.67 -47.33 53.25
CA THR A 7 38.41 -48.08 53.45
C THR A 7 37.21 -47.46 52.68
N TYR A 8 36.61 -48.29 51.81
CA TYR A 8 35.18 -48.57 51.46
C TYR A 8 34.07 -47.53 51.80
N ASN A 9 33.26 -47.06 50.83
CA ASN A 9 32.11 -47.70 50.13
C ASN A 9 30.87 -47.93 51.01
N THR A 10 29.75 -47.25 50.72
CA THR A 10 28.36 -47.77 50.84
C THR A 10 27.35 -46.88 50.09
N TYR A 11 26.58 -47.52 49.22
CA TYR A 11 25.26 -47.12 48.74
C TYR A 11 24.24 -47.00 49.90
N SER A 12 23.27 -46.08 49.82
CA SER A 12 21.84 -46.41 49.63
C SER A 12 20.85 -45.34 50.14
N ILE A 13 20.12 -44.75 49.19
CA ILE A 13 18.64 -44.57 49.09
C ILE A 13 17.80 -44.07 50.31
N TRP A 14 16.90 -43.13 49.95
CA TRP A 14 15.58 -42.74 50.52
C TRP A 14 15.51 -41.50 51.43
N ALA A 15 15.00 -40.39 50.87
CA ALA A 15 13.73 -39.74 51.26
C ALA A 15 13.67 -38.34 50.60
N LEU A 16 12.93 -38.20 49.49
CA LEU A 16 11.57 -37.67 49.46
C LEU A 16 11.49 -36.14 49.66
N SER A 17 11.71 -35.38 48.58
CA SER A 17 11.06 -34.08 48.40
C SER A 17 10.67 -33.94 46.93
N MET A 18 9.46 -34.43 46.67
CA MET A 18 8.72 -34.32 45.42
C MET A 18 8.40 -32.84 45.21
N GLY A 19 9.31 -32.13 44.55
CA GLY A 19 9.06 -30.83 43.95
C GLY A 19 8.60 -31.05 42.52
N ILE A 20 7.31 -31.39 42.36
CA ILE A 20 6.62 -31.30 41.08
C ILE A 20 6.63 -29.82 40.69
N LEU A 21 7.57 -29.42 39.85
CA LEU A 21 7.42 -28.20 39.07
C LEU A 21 6.56 -28.58 37.87
N LEU A 22 5.24 -28.56 38.09
CA LEU A 22 4.26 -28.44 37.03
C LEU A 22 4.55 -27.11 36.34
N PHE A 23 5.30 -27.15 35.23
CA PHE A 23 5.12 -26.14 34.19
C PHE A 23 3.70 -26.36 33.69
N VAL A 24 2.78 -25.56 34.21
CA VAL A 24 1.47 -25.38 33.63
C VAL A 24 1.74 -24.76 32.27
N LEU A 25 1.68 -25.61 31.23
CA LEU A 25 1.34 -25.17 29.90
C LEU A 25 -0.05 -24.55 30.02
N SER A 26 -0.10 -23.26 30.29
CA SER A 26 -1.27 -22.45 29.97
C SER A 26 -1.31 -22.39 28.45
N GLY A 27 -1.89 -23.41 27.83
CA GLY A 27 -2.62 -23.20 26.60
C GLY A 27 -3.75 -22.24 26.93
N CYS A 28 -3.46 -20.94 26.85
CA CYS A 28 -4.51 -19.98 26.57
C CYS A 28 -4.88 -20.23 25.12
N SER A 29 -5.82 -21.17 24.93
CA SER A 29 -6.79 -21.03 23.86
C SER A 29 -7.22 -19.57 23.87
N ILE A 30 -7.05 -18.86 22.77
CA ILE A 30 -7.50 -17.48 22.58
C ILE A 30 -9.01 -17.45 22.88
N SER A 31 -9.33 -17.11 24.12
CA SER A 31 -10.67 -17.26 24.70
C SER A 31 -11.21 -15.85 24.84
N GLY A 32 -12.00 -15.45 23.84
CA GLY A 32 -12.98 -14.38 23.87
C GLY A 32 -12.67 -13.19 24.76
N VAL A 33 -12.04 -12.18 24.18
CA VAL A 33 -12.12 -10.79 24.66
C VAL A 33 -12.91 -10.00 23.61
N ASP A 34 -13.75 -9.09 24.09
CA ASP A 34 -14.80 -8.37 23.37
C ASP A 34 -14.42 -7.97 21.93
N LYS A 35 -15.31 -8.31 20.98
CA LYS A 35 -15.31 -7.76 19.62
C LYS A 35 -15.72 -6.30 19.67
N GLN A 36 -14.82 -5.44 20.15
CA GLN A 36 -14.75 -4.09 19.61
C GLN A 36 -13.94 -4.23 18.33
N SER A 37 -14.63 -4.25 17.18
CA SER A 37 -13.95 -4.15 15.90
C SER A 37 -13.39 -2.74 15.80
N ASP A 38 -12.22 -2.52 16.39
CA ASP A 38 -11.41 -1.36 16.05
C ASP A 38 -11.11 -1.48 14.56
N GLU A 39 -11.66 -0.53 13.80
CA GLU A 39 -11.40 -0.35 12.38
C GLU A 39 -9.88 -0.43 12.14
N ILE A 40 -9.46 -1.14 11.09
CA ILE A 40 -8.04 -1.23 10.72
C ILE A 40 -7.60 0.18 10.33
N THR A 41 -6.60 0.70 11.03
CA THR A 41 -6.09 2.07 10.80
C THR A 41 -4.90 2.04 9.85
N GLU A 42 -4.50 3.21 9.34
CA GLU A 42 -3.28 3.34 8.54
C GLU A 42 -2.03 2.85 9.32
N GLU A 43 -1.96 3.11 10.62
CA GLU A 43 -0.92 2.59 11.51
C GLU A 43 -0.83 1.05 11.44
N ASP A 44 -1.96 0.36 11.36
CA ASP A 44 -2.00 -1.10 11.25
C ASP A 44 -1.55 -1.57 9.87
N LEU A 45 -1.88 -0.84 8.81
CA LEU A 45 -1.41 -1.15 7.45
C LEU A 45 0.10 -0.98 7.32
N GLN A 46 0.67 0.08 7.89
CA GLN A 46 2.12 0.30 7.91
C GLN A 46 2.84 -0.81 8.71
N ALA A 47 2.32 -1.16 9.89
CA ALA A 47 2.86 -2.27 10.68
C ALA A 47 2.78 -3.60 9.93
N ALA A 48 1.64 -3.89 9.30
CA ALA A 48 1.46 -5.08 8.48
C ALA A 48 2.43 -5.11 7.29
N GLY A 49 2.63 -3.99 6.62
CA GLY A 49 3.61 -3.83 5.55
C GLY A 49 5.00 -4.22 6.01
N GLN A 50 5.48 -3.65 7.13
CA GLN A 50 6.82 -3.94 7.65
C GLN A 50 6.99 -5.40 8.10
N ILE A 51 5.98 -6.00 8.74
CA ILE A 51 5.98 -7.42 9.13
C ILE A 51 6.04 -8.33 7.90
N LEU A 52 5.26 -8.03 6.86
CA LEU A 52 5.26 -8.78 5.60
C LEU A 52 6.58 -8.60 4.86
N GLY A 53 7.14 -7.39 4.84
CA GLY A 53 8.46 -7.11 4.26
C GLY A 53 9.56 -7.96 4.89
N GLU A 54 9.60 -8.00 6.23
CA GLU A 54 10.53 -8.90 6.95
C GLU A 54 10.25 -10.38 6.68
N SER A 55 8.99 -10.77 6.56
CA SER A 55 8.62 -12.16 6.31
C SER A 55 8.97 -12.62 4.89
N LEU A 56 9.14 -11.69 3.95
CA LEU A 56 9.51 -11.96 2.57
C LEU A 56 11.02 -11.93 2.34
N SER A 57 11.78 -11.08 3.02
CA SER A 57 13.13 -10.70 2.59
C SER A 57 14.24 -11.75 2.77
N ASP A 58 15.32 -11.69 1.98
CA ASP A 58 16.49 -12.56 2.17
C ASP A 58 17.32 -12.14 3.40
N GLU A 59 17.57 -10.84 3.57
CA GLU A 59 18.43 -10.31 4.64
C GLU A 59 17.89 -10.60 6.03
N THR A 60 16.58 -10.70 6.20
CA THR A 60 15.94 -10.97 7.50
C THR A 60 15.54 -12.45 7.66
N SER A 61 16.00 -13.33 6.75
CA SER A 61 15.67 -14.75 6.74
C SER A 61 14.17 -15.04 6.58
N GLY A 62 13.49 -14.29 5.71
CA GLY A 62 12.12 -14.53 5.26
C GLY A 62 12.02 -15.62 4.20
N ILE A 63 10.96 -15.56 3.40
CA ILE A 63 10.66 -16.49 2.30
C ILE A 63 11.81 -16.56 1.29
N MET A 64 12.35 -15.42 0.85
CA MET A 64 13.47 -15.41 -0.11
C MET A 64 14.71 -16.06 0.49
N GLY A 65 14.96 -15.84 1.78
CA GLY A 65 16.00 -16.55 2.53
C GLY A 65 15.83 -18.07 2.49
N SER A 66 14.59 -18.55 2.67
CA SER A 66 14.25 -19.97 2.60
C SER A 66 14.34 -20.54 1.18
N LEU A 67 13.94 -19.79 0.15
CA LEU A 67 14.08 -20.21 -1.25
C LEU A 67 15.55 -20.30 -1.68
N ASN A 68 16.36 -19.30 -1.33
CA ASN A 68 17.79 -19.33 -1.54
C ASN A 68 18.43 -20.54 -0.81
N ASP A 69 18.04 -20.84 0.43
CA ASP A 69 18.50 -22.03 1.15
C ASP A 69 18.05 -23.33 0.43
N ALA A 70 16.79 -23.40 -0.01
CA ALA A 70 16.21 -24.55 -0.70
C ALA A 70 16.94 -24.89 -2.01
N LEU A 71 17.42 -23.89 -2.74
CA LEU A 71 18.09 -24.03 -4.05
C LEU A 71 19.63 -24.12 -3.94
N THR A 72 20.18 -23.86 -2.76
CA THR A 72 21.62 -23.99 -2.51
C THR A 72 22.01 -25.47 -2.43
N GLY A 73 23.15 -25.82 -3.02
CA GLY A 73 23.65 -27.20 -2.90
C GLY A 73 24.07 -27.52 -1.46
N ILE A 74 23.63 -28.65 -0.91
CA ILE A 74 23.99 -29.08 0.46
C ILE A 74 24.97 -30.25 0.49
N SER A 75 25.77 -30.34 1.56
CA SER A 75 26.65 -31.48 1.84
C SER A 75 26.94 -31.64 3.33
N SER A 76 27.68 -32.69 3.70
CA SER A 76 28.13 -32.92 5.09
C SER A 76 29.01 -31.80 5.65
N ASP A 77 29.62 -31.00 4.78
CA ASP A 77 30.58 -29.96 5.15
C ASP A 77 29.97 -28.54 5.16
N GLY A 78 28.67 -28.40 4.85
CA GLY A 78 28.04 -27.10 4.68
C GLY A 78 27.21 -26.96 3.41
N PHE A 79 26.70 -25.73 3.22
CA PHE A 79 26.27 -25.24 1.92
C PHE A 79 27.46 -25.14 0.96
N VAL A 80 27.21 -25.45 -0.30
CA VAL A 80 28.23 -25.42 -1.36
C VAL A 80 28.19 -24.06 -2.04
N ARG A 81 29.37 -23.45 -2.23
CA ARG A 81 29.60 -22.30 -3.13
C ARG A 81 29.15 -22.67 -4.55
N THR A 82 27.91 -22.34 -4.93
CA THR A 82 27.42 -22.53 -6.30
C THR A 82 27.31 -21.20 -7.01
N THR A 83 27.78 -21.16 -8.25
CA THR A 83 27.90 -19.98 -9.14
C THR A 83 26.57 -19.32 -9.55
N ALA A 84 25.43 -19.78 -9.02
CA ALA A 84 24.10 -19.25 -9.32
C ALA A 84 23.41 -18.61 -8.10
N ALA A 85 23.96 -18.78 -6.90
CA ALA A 85 23.63 -17.94 -5.75
C ALA A 85 24.62 -16.77 -5.76
N LYS A 86 24.21 -15.58 -5.30
CA LYS A 86 25.09 -14.43 -5.00
C LYS A 86 26.46 -14.96 -4.58
N SER A 87 27.52 -14.57 -5.30
CA SER A 87 28.85 -15.14 -5.09
C SER A 87 29.19 -15.00 -3.61
N MET A 88 29.44 -16.12 -2.93
CA MET A 88 29.86 -16.17 -1.52
C MET A 88 31.23 -15.47 -1.26
N ASP A 89 31.77 -14.77 -2.24
CA ASP A 89 33.02 -14.03 -2.17
C ASP A 89 32.70 -12.52 -2.04
N ASP A 90 32.90 -12.02 -0.82
CA ASP A 90 33.40 -10.69 -0.50
C ASP A 90 32.54 -9.42 -0.67
N ASP A 91 31.22 -9.46 -0.46
CA ASP A 91 30.49 -8.24 -0.11
C ASP A 91 30.25 -8.18 1.40
N ASP A 92 31.12 -7.47 2.11
CA ASP A 92 30.96 -7.11 3.54
C ASP A 92 29.67 -6.30 3.81
N ASP A 93 28.96 -5.90 2.75
CA ASP A 93 27.74 -5.10 2.79
C ASP A 93 26.45 -5.95 2.90
N GLU A 94 26.45 -7.26 2.61
CA GLU A 94 25.22 -8.07 2.72
C GLU A 94 24.85 -8.44 4.16
N ASN A 95 23.57 -8.31 4.52
CA ASN A 95 23.07 -8.68 5.85
C ASN A 95 22.48 -10.10 5.91
N SER A 96 22.44 -10.81 4.78
CA SER A 96 21.96 -12.20 4.68
C SER A 96 22.71 -13.14 5.64
N GLY A 97 24.03 -12.98 5.76
CA GLY A 97 24.90 -13.84 6.57
C GLY A 97 25.15 -15.23 5.97
N ARG A 98 24.73 -15.44 4.71
CA ARG A 98 24.88 -16.70 3.99
C ARG A 98 26.36 -17.06 3.82
N GLY A 99 26.70 -18.35 3.99
CA GLY A 99 28.07 -18.84 3.89
C GLY A 99 28.93 -18.64 5.14
N ARG A 100 28.37 -18.05 6.20
CA ARG A 100 29.01 -17.85 7.51
C ARG A 100 28.35 -18.69 8.62
N GLU A 101 27.74 -19.81 8.24
CA GLU A 101 27.02 -20.68 9.17
C GLU A 101 27.96 -21.32 10.22
N SER A 102 27.45 -21.45 11.44
CA SER A 102 28.12 -22.07 12.59
C SER A 102 27.26 -23.15 13.22
N ASN A 103 27.80 -23.94 14.15
CA ASN A 103 27.08 -25.05 14.82
C ASN A 103 26.39 -26.01 13.84
N PHE A 104 27.04 -26.25 12.70
CA PHE A 104 26.49 -27.02 11.60
C PHE A 104 26.38 -28.51 11.92
N SER A 105 25.26 -29.11 11.54
CA SER A 105 25.02 -30.55 11.60
C SER A 105 24.24 -31.03 10.37
N TYR A 106 24.55 -32.25 9.93
CA TYR A 106 23.94 -32.86 8.75
C TYR A 106 23.67 -34.35 8.99
N SER A 107 22.53 -34.84 8.52
CA SER A 107 22.20 -36.27 8.46
C SER A 107 21.38 -36.61 7.21
N TYR A 108 21.40 -37.88 6.82
CA TYR A 108 20.61 -38.44 5.73
C TYR A 108 19.98 -39.76 6.16
N ASP A 109 18.68 -39.90 5.96
CA ASP A 109 17.93 -41.14 6.18
C ASP A 109 17.63 -41.82 4.83
N PRO A 110 18.24 -42.97 4.53
CA PRO A 110 18.04 -43.67 3.26
C PRO A 110 16.64 -44.29 3.10
N ASP A 111 15.91 -44.54 4.19
CA ASP A 111 14.59 -45.17 4.12
C ASP A 111 13.53 -44.14 3.69
N THR A 112 13.69 -42.88 4.11
CA THR A 112 12.76 -41.78 3.81
C THR A 112 13.27 -40.83 2.74
N GLY A 113 14.57 -40.87 2.41
CA GLY A 113 15.22 -39.92 1.50
C GLY A 113 15.47 -38.54 2.12
N ILE A 114 15.21 -38.35 3.41
CA ILE A 114 15.28 -37.06 4.07
C ILE A 114 16.73 -36.71 4.42
N HIS A 115 17.18 -35.57 3.91
CA HIS A 115 18.35 -34.85 4.40
C HIS A 115 17.92 -33.88 5.49
N THR A 116 18.60 -33.85 6.63
CA THR A 116 18.36 -32.85 7.69
C THR A 116 19.63 -32.03 7.90
N LEU A 117 19.46 -30.72 7.94
CA LEU A 117 20.49 -29.71 8.15
C LEU A 117 20.10 -28.85 9.35
N ALA A 118 21.03 -28.56 10.26
CA ALA A 118 20.80 -27.55 11.28
C ALA A 118 22.05 -26.71 11.52
N PHE A 119 21.89 -25.41 11.71
CA PHE A 119 22.98 -24.45 11.88
C PHE A 119 22.50 -23.16 12.56
N LEU A 120 23.46 -22.32 12.94
CA LEU A 120 23.27 -20.96 13.43
C LEU A 120 23.86 -19.99 12.40
N ARG A 121 23.06 -19.01 11.96
CA ARG A 121 23.48 -17.91 11.09
C ARG A 121 23.40 -16.60 11.88
N SER A 122 24.52 -15.89 11.98
CA SER A 122 24.58 -14.63 12.74
C SER A 122 25.36 -13.55 11.97
N VAL A 123 24.82 -12.33 12.01
CA VAL A 123 25.43 -11.13 11.43
C VAL A 123 25.45 -10.05 12.51
N THR A 124 26.56 -9.32 12.61
CA THR A 124 26.69 -8.19 13.53
C THR A 124 27.47 -7.07 12.86
N LYS A 125 26.78 -5.97 12.58
CA LYS A 125 27.29 -4.73 11.98
C LYS A 125 26.86 -3.54 12.85
N ALA A 126 27.32 -2.34 12.50
CA ALA A 126 27.05 -1.13 13.29
C ALA A 126 25.54 -0.81 13.42
N ASN A 127 24.78 -0.99 12.34
CA ASN A 127 23.36 -0.63 12.26
C ASN A 127 22.46 -1.84 11.92
N PHE A 128 22.98 -3.05 12.06
CA PHE A 128 22.21 -4.26 11.79
C PHE A 128 22.81 -5.43 12.56
N SER A 129 21.96 -6.22 13.20
CA SER A 129 22.34 -7.53 13.68
C SER A 129 21.20 -8.52 13.54
N LYS A 130 21.58 -9.77 13.25
CA LYS A 130 20.65 -10.88 13.08
C LYS A 130 21.24 -12.12 13.72
N SER A 131 20.41 -12.93 14.34
CA SER A 131 20.81 -14.26 14.82
C SER A 131 19.66 -15.24 14.63
N VAL A 132 19.88 -16.28 13.82
CA VAL A 132 18.84 -17.24 13.43
C VAL A 132 19.36 -18.67 13.58
N THR A 133 18.58 -19.51 14.25
CA THR A 133 18.79 -20.96 14.27
C THR A 133 17.90 -21.58 13.22
N ASP A 134 18.49 -22.33 12.28
CA ASP A 134 17.79 -22.98 11.19
C ASP A 134 17.81 -24.51 11.36
N THR A 135 16.69 -25.14 11.05
CA THR A 135 16.57 -26.59 10.81
C THR A 135 15.85 -26.81 9.49
N LEU A 136 16.59 -27.30 8.50
CA LEU A 136 16.11 -27.50 7.14
C LEU A 136 16.02 -29.00 6.82
N LYS A 137 14.98 -29.39 6.10
CA LYS A 137 14.79 -30.75 5.61
C LYS A 137 14.56 -30.74 4.11
N TYR A 138 15.20 -31.68 3.42
CA TYR A 138 15.14 -31.82 1.97
C TYR A 138 14.83 -33.26 1.60
N ILE A 139 14.02 -33.45 0.56
CA ILE A 139 13.97 -34.67 -0.23
C ILE A 139 14.26 -34.27 -1.67
N PHE A 140 15.39 -34.73 -2.21
CA PHE A 140 15.76 -34.53 -3.60
C PHE A 140 15.33 -35.75 -4.41
N SER A 141 14.62 -35.53 -5.52
CA SER A 141 14.24 -36.63 -6.42
C SER A 141 14.62 -36.34 -7.86
N ASP A 142 14.92 -37.39 -8.62
CA ASP A 142 15.09 -37.29 -10.06
C ASP A 142 13.75 -37.31 -10.81
N ASN A 143 13.81 -37.21 -12.14
CA ASN A 143 12.64 -37.21 -13.02
C ASN A 143 11.77 -38.48 -12.96
N ASN A 144 12.25 -39.56 -12.32
CA ASN A 144 11.46 -40.78 -12.10
C ASN A 144 10.92 -40.84 -10.65
N GLY A 145 11.16 -39.82 -9.83
CA GLY A 145 10.79 -39.78 -8.42
C GLY A 145 11.72 -40.59 -7.50
N ALA A 146 12.90 -41.01 -7.98
CA ALA A 146 13.85 -41.74 -7.14
C ALA A 146 14.68 -40.76 -6.29
N PHE A 147 14.85 -41.09 -5.00
CA PHE A 147 15.61 -40.26 -4.07
C PHE A 147 17.09 -40.14 -4.46
N ILE A 148 17.65 -38.96 -4.27
CA ILE A 148 19.04 -38.64 -4.55
C ILE A 148 19.81 -38.49 -3.23
N ALA A 149 20.48 -39.56 -2.79
CA ALA A 149 21.27 -39.59 -1.54
C ALA A 149 22.50 -38.66 -1.53
N PHE A 150 22.99 -38.27 -2.71
CA PHE A 150 24.18 -37.41 -2.85
C PHE A 150 23.86 -36.24 -3.80
N PRO A 151 23.07 -35.25 -3.35
CA PRO A 151 22.56 -34.18 -4.21
C PRO A 151 23.69 -33.33 -4.82
N ARG A 152 24.80 -33.13 -4.10
CA ARG A 152 25.99 -32.43 -4.62
C ARG A 152 26.58 -33.09 -5.86
N VAL A 153 26.72 -34.41 -5.86
CA VAL A 153 27.33 -35.18 -6.96
C VAL A 153 26.35 -35.34 -8.11
N ASN A 154 25.05 -35.40 -7.80
CA ASN A 154 23.99 -35.68 -8.78
C ASN A 154 23.13 -34.44 -9.05
N ARG A 155 23.67 -33.22 -8.92
CA ARG A 155 22.91 -31.97 -9.02
C ARG A 155 22.10 -31.86 -10.32
N GLU A 156 22.71 -32.23 -11.43
CA GLU A 156 22.08 -32.20 -12.76
C GLU A 156 20.89 -33.16 -12.91
N ARG A 157 20.76 -34.15 -12.01
CA ARG A 157 19.66 -35.11 -12.00
C ARG A 157 18.49 -34.70 -11.12
N ILE A 158 18.66 -33.68 -10.27
CA ILE A 158 17.60 -33.23 -9.36
C ILE A 158 16.52 -32.57 -10.22
N GLU A 159 15.32 -33.14 -10.19
CA GLU A 159 14.15 -32.56 -10.85
C GLU A 159 13.28 -31.84 -9.83
N THR A 160 13.05 -32.47 -8.67
CA THR A 160 12.20 -31.93 -7.61
C THR A 160 12.91 -31.81 -6.27
N ILE A 161 12.47 -30.83 -5.49
CA ILE A 161 12.87 -30.61 -4.10
C ILE A 161 11.62 -30.45 -3.25
N ASP A 162 11.37 -31.39 -2.33
CA ASP A 162 10.48 -31.16 -1.19
C ASP A 162 11.33 -30.55 -0.07
N PHE A 163 11.08 -29.28 0.22
CA PHE A 163 11.79 -28.50 1.22
C PHE A 163 10.89 -28.14 2.39
N LYS A 164 11.42 -28.30 3.61
CA LYS A 164 10.79 -27.84 4.84
C LYS A 164 11.81 -27.10 5.69
N GLY A 165 11.57 -25.81 5.94
CA GLY A 165 12.38 -24.97 6.81
C GLY A 165 11.68 -24.70 8.12
N PHE A 166 12.41 -24.78 9.23
CA PHE A 166 12.00 -24.18 10.51
C PHE A 166 13.12 -23.28 10.98
N ARG A 167 12.79 -22.05 11.35
CA ARG A 167 13.76 -21.08 11.86
C ARG A 167 13.19 -20.25 12.98
N GLU A 168 14.06 -19.89 13.92
CA GLU A 168 13.75 -18.99 15.02
C GLU A 168 14.91 -18.02 15.17
N GLY A 169 14.61 -16.75 15.36
CA GLY A 169 15.67 -15.75 15.44
C GLY A 169 15.21 -14.35 15.78
N THR A 170 16.17 -13.45 15.73
CA THR A 170 15.97 -12.03 15.98
C THR A 170 16.63 -11.20 14.88
N VAL A 171 16.04 -10.05 14.60
CA VAL A 171 16.60 -8.98 13.76
C VAL A 171 16.57 -7.68 14.55
N ASN A 172 17.65 -6.92 14.48
CA ASN A 172 17.83 -5.66 15.19
C ASN A 172 18.49 -4.64 14.25
N SER A 173 17.88 -3.47 14.12
CA SER A 173 18.34 -2.32 13.35
C SER A 173 17.88 -1.02 14.05
N PRO A 174 18.34 0.16 13.63
CA PRO A 174 17.92 1.43 14.22
C PRO A 174 16.41 1.69 14.20
N SER A 175 15.69 1.16 13.19
CA SER A 175 14.26 1.40 12.98
C SER A 175 13.40 0.16 13.24
N ARG A 176 14.01 -0.99 13.55
CA ARG A 176 13.29 -2.27 13.66
C ARG A 176 13.97 -3.22 14.64
N ASN A 177 13.19 -3.81 15.53
CA ASN A 177 13.57 -4.91 16.39
C ASN A 177 12.48 -6.00 16.33
N SER A 178 12.86 -7.24 16.07
CA SER A 178 11.91 -8.32 15.95
C SER A 178 12.45 -9.62 16.53
N PHE A 179 11.51 -10.45 16.97
CA PHE A 179 11.70 -11.87 17.22
C PHE A 179 10.70 -12.63 16.35
N PHE A 180 11.13 -13.73 15.76
CA PHE A 180 10.26 -14.54 14.91
C PHE A 180 10.55 -16.03 15.03
N ALA A 181 9.50 -16.82 14.80
CA ALA A 181 9.57 -18.23 14.43
C ALA A 181 8.85 -18.41 13.09
N ARG A 182 9.49 -19.09 12.13
CA ARG A 182 8.97 -19.28 10.77
C ARG A 182 9.05 -20.74 10.35
N LYS A 183 8.05 -21.18 9.61
CA LYS A 183 7.94 -22.51 9.03
C LYS A 183 7.54 -22.42 7.56
N ASP A 184 8.47 -22.84 6.71
CA ASP A 184 8.31 -22.87 5.26
C ASP A 184 8.14 -24.30 4.78
N THR A 185 7.26 -24.51 3.80
CA THR A 185 7.12 -25.77 3.08
C THR A 185 7.00 -25.46 1.60
N PHE A 186 7.93 -25.98 0.79
CA PHE A 186 7.96 -25.79 -0.65
C PHE A 186 8.05 -27.14 -1.35
N LEU A 187 7.31 -27.26 -2.45
CA LEU A 187 7.53 -28.25 -3.48
C LEU A 187 8.01 -27.51 -4.72
N ILE A 188 9.29 -27.70 -5.04
CA ILE A 188 9.95 -27.06 -6.17
C ILE A 188 10.10 -28.10 -7.27
N ASP A 189 9.63 -27.77 -8.48
CA ASP A 189 9.76 -28.63 -9.67
C ASP A 189 10.56 -27.92 -10.77
N GLY A 190 11.04 -28.69 -11.74
CA GLY A 190 11.81 -28.19 -12.86
C GLY A 190 13.24 -27.81 -12.51
N VAL A 191 13.85 -28.36 -11.46
CA VAL A 191 15.20 -27.98 -10.97
C VAL A 191 16.31 -28.28 -11.98
N SER A 192 16.16 -29.36 -12.74
CA SER A 192 17.17 -29.80 -13.70
C SER A 192 17.37 -28.79 -14.84
N GLN A 193 18.45 -28.96 -15.61
CA GLN A 193 18.71 -28.11 -16.79
C GLN A 193 17.70 -28.32 -17.94
N ALA A 194 16.76 -29.27 -17.80
CA ALA A 194 15.75 -29.53 -18.82
C ALA A 194 14.63 -28.47 -18.86
N SER A 195 14.42 -27.75 -17.75
CA SER A 195 13.48 -26.64 -17.66
C SER A 195 14.22 -25.31 -17.46
N ASN A 196 13.73 -24.26 -18.11
CA ASN A 196 14.18 -22.88 -17.88
C ASN A 196 13.49 -22.23 -16.68
N ILE A 197 12.33 -22.76 -16.29
CA ILE A 197 11.49 -22.23 -15.21
C ILE A 197 11.46 -23.24 -14.05
N LEU A 198 11.56 -22.74 -12.83
CA LEU A 198 11.20 -23.47 -11.61
C LEU A 198 9.76 -23.12 -11.26
N SER A 199 8.93 -24.10 -10.94
CA SER A 199 7.62 -23.84 -10.32
C SER A 199 7.67 -24.16 -8.83
N ILE A 200 6.96 -23.37 -8.04
CA ILE A 200 6.95 -23.47 -6.58
C ILE A 200 5.52 -23.48 -6.09
N ASP A 201 5.14 -24.62 -5.51
CA ASP A 201 3.96 -24.70 -4.64
C ASP A 201 4.42 -24.62 -3.19
N GLY A 202 3.79 -23.79 -2.37
CA GLY A 202 4.30 -23.57 -1.04
C GLY A 202 3.36 -22.88 -0.06
N LYS A 203 3.79 -22.92 1.20
CA LYS A 203 3.16 -22.24 2.32
C LYS A 203 4.22 -21.77 3.30
N HIS A 204 4.02 -20.57 3.82
CA HIS A 204 4.79 -19.99 4.91
C HIS A 204 3.87 -19.74 6.10
N ASN A 205 4.39 -20.02 7.30
CA ASN A 205 3.75 -19.63 8.56
C ASN A 205 4.80 -18.91 9.40
N GLY A 206 4.45 -17.74 9.91
CA GLY A 206 5.30 -16.94 10.79
C GLY A 206 4.55 -16.58 12.06
N GLU A 207 5.26 -16.47 13.16
CA GLU A 207 4.75 -15.88 14.40
C GLU A 207 5.88 -15.12 15.09
N GLY A 208 5.54 -14.11 15.88
CA GLY A 208 6.57 -13.36 16.60
C GLY A 208 6.10 -12.03 17.16
N SER A 209 7.08 -11.22 17.54
CA SER A 209 6.90 -9.86 18.02
C SER A 209 7.68 -8.90 17.13
N PHE A 210 7.07 -7.76 16.84
CA PHE A 210 7.61 -6.72 15.98
C PHE A 210 7.57 -5.38 16.71
N GLU A 211 8.72 -4.70 16.74
CA GLU A 211 8.88 -3.32 17.18
C GLU A 211 9.49 -2.51 16.03
N GLY A 212 8.87 -1.41 15.65
CA GLY A 212 9.35 -0.53 14.59
C GLY A 212 8.87 0.91 14.76
N THR A 213 8.97 1.70 13.70
CA THR A 213 8.42 3.05 13.67
C THR A 213 7.56 3.25 12.42
N ASN A 214 6.48 4.02 12.56
CA ASN A 214 5.68 4.48 11.43
C ASN A 214 6.41 5.63 10.69
N ASP A 215 5.85 6.11 9.60
CA ASP A 215 6.46 7.17 8.77
C ASP A 215 6.62 8.51 9.51
N GLU A 216 5.81 8.74 10.54
CA GLU A 216 5.88 9.92 11.41
C GLU A 216 6.91 9.77 12.55
N GLY A 217 7.56 8.60 12.66
CA GLY A 217 8.52 8.28 13.71
C GLY A 217 7.88 7.81 15.04
N ASN A 218 6.56 7.56 15.06
CA ASN A 218 5.87 6.99 16.21
C ASN A 218 6.14 5.48 16.32
N PRO A 219 6.31 4.94 17.54
CA PRO A 219 6.61 3.53 17.73
C PRO A 219 5.43 2.62 17.36
N LEU A 220 5.74 1.50 16.72
CA LEU A 220 4.83 0.43 16.36
C LEU A 220 5.24 -0.83 17.10
N GLU A 221 4.37 -1.36 17.95
CA GLU A 221 4.59 -2.64 18.64
C GLU A 221 3.43 -3.58 18.31
N ARG A 222 3.72 -4.78 17.81
CA ARG A 222 2.74 -5.81 17.45
C ARG A 222 3.26 -7.20 17.76
N ASP A 223 2.44 -8.03 18.38
CA ASP A 223 2.57 -9.49 18.27
C ASP A 223 1.81 -9.95 17.01
N TYR A 224 2.28 -10.99 16.33
CA TYR A 224 1.65 -11.44 15.10
C TYR A 224 1.66 -12.95 14.89
N GLU A 225 0.65 -13.41 14.15
CA GLU A 225 0.59 -14.70 13.47
C GLU A 225 0.35 -14.44 11.97
N LEU A 226 1.13 -15.07 11.11
CA LEU A 226 1.11 -14.86 9.67
C LEU A 226 1.01 -16.20 8.94
N GLU A 227 0.07 -16.29 8.01
CA GLU A 227 -0.01 -17.35 7.03
C GLU A 227 0.12 -16.78 5.62
N ILE A 228 0.98 -17.36 4.78
CA ILE A 228 1.10 -17.02 3.36
C ILE A 228 1.00 -18.29 2.51
N ASN A 229 0.18 -18.26 1.47
CA ASN A 229 0.03 -19.34 0.50
C ASN A 229 0.48 -18.88 -0.90
N PHE A 230 1.25 -19.74 -1.58
CA PHE A 230 1.81 -19.44 -2.90
C PHE A 230 0.79 -19.77 -4.00
N LEU A 231 0.68 -18.88 -4.98
CA LEU A 231 -0.18 -19.03 -6.15
C LEU A 231 0.65 -18.76 -7.41
N ASN A 232 0.91 -19.83 -8.17
CA ASN A 232 1.66 -19.79 -9.43
C ASN A 232 3.02 -19.08 -9.30
N VAL A 233 3.79 -19.41 -8.26
CA VAL A 233 5.11 -18.82 -8.08
C VAL A 233 6.12 -19.56 -8.95
N GLU A 234 6.86 -18.78 -9.73
CA GLU A 234 7.83 -19.27 -10.69
C GLU A 234 9.16 -18.54 -10.55
N ILE A 235 10.25 -19.19 -10.98
CA ILE A 235 11.57 -18.57 -11.06
C ILE A 235 12.15 -18.78 -12.45
N ASP A 236 12.48 -17.69 -13.14
CA ASP A 236 13.21 -17.75 -14.41
C ASP A 236 14.72 -17.86 -14.16
N LYS A 237 15.28 -19.03 -14.48
CA LYS A 237 16.70 -19.33 -14.26
C LYS A 237 17.64 -18.45 -15.06
N ALA A 238 17.24 -18.01 -16.26
CA ALA A 238 18.07 -17.17 -17.11
C ALA A 238 18.14 -15.75 -16.55
N VAL A 239 17.03 -15.25 -16.00
CA VAL A 239 16.99 -13.95 -15.32
C VAL A 239 17.84 -14.00 -14.06
N VAL A 240 17.67 -15.02 -13.20
CA VAL A 240 18.52 -15.20 -12.00
C VAL A 240 20.00 -15.28 -12.38
N GLN A 241 20.36 -16.01 -13.43
CA GLN A 241 21.75 -16.10 -13.88
C GLN A 241 22.30 -14.75 -14.39
N THR A 242 21.47 -13.96 -15.08
CA THR A 242 21.86 -12.65 -15.63
C THR A 242 22.07 -11.63 -14.52
N ASN A 243 21.13 -11.60 -13.58
CA ASN A 243 21.08 -10.62 -12.49
C ASN A 243 21.90 -11.03 -11.27
N GLN A 244 22.26 -12.32 -11.17
CA GLN A 244 22.93 -12.91 -10.00
C GLN A 244 22.15 -12.74 -8.69
N SER A 245 20.83 -12.61 -8.79
CA SER A 245 19.90 -12.46 -7.67
C SER A 245 18.69 -13.35 -7.91
N LEU A 246 18.28 -14.10 -6.88
CA LEU A 246 17.08 -14.93 -6.94
C LEU A 246 15.83 -14.04 -6.98
N GLU A 247 15.85 -13.00 -6.14
CA GLU A 247 14.78 -12.03 -5.93
C GLU A 247 14.36 -11.37 -7.25
N GLN A 248 15.33 -11.08 -8.12
CA GLN A 248 15.11 -10.53 -9.45
C GLN A 248 14.72 -11.56 -10.51
N GLY A 249 14.32 -12.78 -10.13
CA GLY A 249 13.83 -13.78 -11.05
C GLY A 249 12.55 -14.48 -10.59
N VAL A 250 12.05 -14.13 -9.39
CA VAL A 250 10.81 -14.71 -8.85
C VAL A 250 9.60 -13.90 -9.31
N THR A 251 8.62 -14.59 -9.88
CA THR A 251 7.32 -14.03 -10.25
C THR A 251 6.18 -14.81 -9.63
N GLY A 252 5.00 -14.20 -9.57
CA GLY A 252 3.77 -14.87 -9.14
C GLY A 252 3.12 -14.18 -7.96
N THR A 253 2.05 -14.78 -7.45
CA THR A 253 1.21 -14.15 -6.43
C THR A 253 1.25 -14.96 -5.14
N LEU A 254 1.19 -14.26 -4.02
CA LEU A 254 0.98 -14.85 -2.71
C LEU A 254 -0.32 -14.30 -2.14
N THR A 255 -1.05 -15.13 -1.39
CA THR A 255 -2.19 -14.68 -0.57
C THR A 255 -1.76 -14.75 0.89
N TYR A 256 -2.15 -13.77 1.70
CA TYR A 256 -1.79 -13.75 3.11
C TYR A 256 -2.98 -13.51 4.03
N GLU A 257 -2.87 -14.06 5.24
CA GLU A 257 -3.68 -13.72 6.40
C GLU A 257 -2.73 -13.40 7.55
N LEU A 258 -2.77 -12.15 8.03
CA LEU A 258 -1.98 -11.63 9.13
C LEU A 258 -2.92 -11.30 10.29
N ILE A 259 -2.68 -11.91 11.44
CA ILE A 259 -3.33 -11.57 12.70
C ILE A 259 -2.33 -10.74 13.48
N VAL A 260 -2.70 -9.51 13.85
CA VAL A 260 -1.89 -8.65 14.72
C VAL A 260 -2.58 -8.40 16.04
N GLU A 261 -1.82 -8.44 17.13
CA GLU A 261 -2.26 -8.05 18.46
C GLU A 261 -1.48 -6.82 18.91
N LYS A 262 -2.20 -5.77 19.32
CA LYS A 262 -1.65 -4.55 19.92
C LYS A 262 -2.03 -4.52 21.40
N VAL A 263 -1.04 -4.42 22.29
CA VAL A 263 -1.28 -4.31 23.74
C VAL A 263 -1.10 -2.85 24.18
N ASN A 264 -2.20 -2.18 24.55
CA ASN A 264 -2.20 -0.82 25.06
C ASN A 264 -2.68 -0.78 26.51
N ASN A 265 -1.82 -0.38 27.45
CA ASN A 265 -2.17 -0.15 28.86
C ASN A 265 -2.92 -1.33 29.53
N GLY A 266 -2.59 -2.58 29.15
CA GLY A 266 -3.21 -3.80 29.68
C GLY A 266 -4.51 -4.24 28.99
N SER A 267 -4.94 -3.53 27.93
CA SER A 267 -5.99 -3.96 27.00
C SER A 267 -5.34 -4.43 25.70
N SER A 268 -5.72 -5.58 25.16
CA SER A 268 -5.30 -6.00 23.83
C SER A 268 -6.41 -5.82 22.80
N SER A 269 -6.02 -5.40 21.59
CA SER A 269 -6.88 -5.42 20.42
C SER A 269 -6.25 -6.33 19.37
N THR A 270 -7.07 -7.20 18.78
CA THR A 270 -6.65 -8.14 17.73
C THR A 270 -7.32 -7.77 16.43
N LYS A 271 -6.54 -7.69 15.34
CA LYS A 271 -7.02 -7.40 14.00
C LYS A 271 -6.55 -8.47 13.03
N THR A 272 -7.41 -8.82 12.07
CA THR A 272 -7.07 -9.73 10.97
C THR A 272 -7.02 -8.94 9.68
N ILE A 273 -5.85 -8.95 9.05
CA ILE A 273 -5.52 -8.23 7.83
C ILE A 273 -5.24 -9.26 6.74
N ARG A 274 -5.86 -9.09 5.57
CA ARG A 274 -5.76 -10.02 4.44
C ARG A 274 -5.44 -9.27 3.17
N GLY A 275 -4.86 -9.98 2.21
CA GLY A 275 -4.58 -9.42 0.91
C GLY A 275 -3.70 -10.31 0.05
N THR A 276 -3.03 -9.67 -0.91
CA THR A 276 -2.15 -10.32 -1.88
C THR A 276 -0.79 -9.64 -1.93
N ILE A 277 0.22 -10.41 -2.32
CA ILE A 277 1.57 -9.92 -2.63
C ILE A 277 1.91 -10.41 -4.03
N GLU A 278 2.23 -9.52 -4.96
CA GLU A 278 2.59 -9.85 -6.34
C GLU A 278 4.08 -9.60 -6.57
N MET A 279 4.82 -10.63 -6.97
CA MET A 279 6.25 -10.53 -7.29
C MET A 279 6.42 -10.37 -8.80
N ASN A 280 7.20 -9.36 -9.20
CA ASN A 280 7.31 -8.94 -10.61
C ASN A 280 8.59 -9.42 -11.31
N GLY A 281 9.47 -10.13 -10.60
CA GLY A 281 10.77 -10.55 -11.16
C GLY A 281 11.77 -9.41 -11.32
N ASP A 282 11.59 -8.30 -10.61
CA ASP A 282 12.53 -7.16 -10.60
C ASP A 282 13.23 -6.98 -9.23
N GLY A 283 13.00 -7.92 -8.30
CA GLY A 283 13.48 -7.83 -6.92
C GLY A 283 12.53 -7.09 -5.99
N SER A 284 11.36 -6.69 -6.47
CA SER A 284 10.30 -6.11 -5.65
C SER A 284 9.01 -6.92 -5.68
N ALA A 285 8.16 -6.67 -4.70
CA ALA A 285 6.80 -7.18 -4.65
C ALA A 285 5.80 -6.07 -4.31
N LEU A 286 4.61 -6.14 -4.88
CA LEU A 286 3.52 -5.22 -4.64
C LEU A 286 2.54 -5.83 -3.63
N LEU A 287 2.40 -5.19 -2.48
CA LEU A 287 1.51 -5.57 -1.39
C LEU A 287 0.17 -4.83 -1.54
N ARG A 288 -0.92 -5.61 -1.55
CA ARG A 288 -2.30 -5.10 -1.58
C ARG A 288 -3.07 -5.63 -0.38
N PHE A 289 -3.95 -4.80 0.18
CA PHE A 289 -4.86 -5.19 1.24
C PHE A 289 -6.29 -5.35 0.69
N GLU A 290 -7.01 -6.40 1.07
CA GLU A 290 -8.33 -6.77 0.49
C GLU A 290 -9.39 -5.65 0.55
N ARG A 291 -9.23 -4.67 1.45
CA ARG A 291 -10.24 -3.62 1.72
C ARG A 291 -9.68 -2.20 1.71
N PHE A 292 -8.44 -2.02 1.27
CA PHE A 292 -7.79 -0.71 1.27
C PHE A 292 -7.13 -0.48 -0.08
N SER A 293 -7.30 0.73 -0.62
CA SER A 293 -6.66 1.18 -1.86
C SER A 293 -5.15 1.38 -1.72
N LYS A 294 -4.67 1.54 -0.48
CA LYS A 294 -3.26 1.78 -0.16
C LYS A 294 -2.36 0.64 -0.64
N LEU A 295 -1.31 0.99 -1.36
CA LEU A 295 -0.34 0.06 -1.91
C LEU A 295 1.06 0.27 -1.34
N PHE A 296 1.75 -0.85 -1.12
CA PHE A 296 3.14 -0.81 -0.69
C PHE A 296 4.00 -1.62 -1.63
N ARG A 297 5.18 -1.09 -1.93
CA ARG A 297 6.25 -1.86 -2.59
C ARG A 297 7.19 -2.38 -1.53
N ILE A 298 7.50 -3.66 -1.62
CA ILE A 298 8.44 -4.38 -0.76
C ILE A 298 9.68 -4.69 -1.57
N ASN A 299 10.86 -4.32 -1.08
CA ASN A 299 12.12 -4.82 -1.61
C ASN A 299 12.36 -6.24 -1.06
N LEU A 300 12.56 -7.21 -1.95
CA LEU A 300 12.70 -8.62 -1.58
C LEU A 300 14.09 -8.98 -1.02
N ASP A 301 15.08 -8.10 -1.15
CA ASP A 301 16.41 -8.30 -0.55
C ASP A 301 16.38 -7.99 0.95
N ASP A 302 16.05 -6.75 1.33
CA ASP A 302 16.09 -6.24 2.70
C ASP A 302 14.75 -6.29 3.45
N GLY A 303 13.63 -6.23 2.72
CA GLY A 303 12.28 -6.15 3.31
C GLY A 303 11.90 -4.72 3.70
N ASP A 304 12.56 -3.72 3.10
CA ASP A 304 12.12 -2.33 3.17
C ASP A 304 10.81 -2.16 2.42
N VAL A 305 9.97 -1.30 2.98
CA VAL A 305 8.61 -1.08 2.52
C VAL A 305 8.46 0.40 2.26
N SER A 306 8.04 0.73 1.04
CA SER A 306 7.73 2.09 0.65
C SER A 306 6.27 2.19 0.24
N ASP A 307 5.60 3.21 0.75
CA ASP A 307 4.32 3.65 0.22
C ASP A 307 4.47 3.96 -1.27
N GLN A 308 3.49 3.55 -2.08
CA GLN A 308 3.47 3.80 -3.52
C GLN A 308 2.32 4.70 -3.94
N ASP A 309 1.49 5.14 -3.00
CA ASP A 309 0.40 6.06 -3.30
C ASP A 309 1.02 7.39 -3.76
N ASP A 310 0.77 7.71 -5.03
CA ASP A 310 1.05 8.98 -5.68
C ASP A 310 -0.32 9.54 -6.08
N GLU A 311 -0.44 10.87 -6.01
CA GLU A 311 -1.68 11.55 -6.33
C GLU A 311 -1.66 11.99 -7.80
N PHE A 312 -2.84 12.03 -8.41
CA PHE A 312 -3.05 12.69 -9.69
C PHE A 312 -4.28 13.57 -9.65
N GLU A 313 -4.22 14.67 -10.38
CA GLU A 313 -5.32 15.62 -10.55
C GLU A 313 -5.21 16.23 -11.95
N GLY A 314 -6.36 16.45 -12.59
CA GLY A 314 -6.48 17.38 -13.70
C GLY A 314 -7.52 16.98 -14.76
N LYS A 315 -7.62 17.81 -15.79
CA LYS A 315 -8.62 17.66 -16.85
C LYS A 315 -8.34 16.45 -17.75
N VAL A 316 -9.36 15.63 -17.98
CA VAL A 316 -9.31 14.51 -18.91
C VAL A 316 -9.40 15.02 -20.35
N THR A 317 -8.40 14.70 -21.17
CA THR A 317 -8.34 15.11 -22.58
C THR A 317 -8.73 14.01 -23.55
N SER A 318 -8.57 12.74 -23.16
CA SER A 318 -8.96 11.60 -23.99
C SER A 318 -9.14 10.34 -23.15
N VAL A 319 -10.00 9.45 -23.64
CA VAL A 319 -10.23 8.11 -23.08
C VAL A 319 -9.94 7.07 -24.17
N ASN A 320 -9.25 6.00 -23.79
CA ASN A 320 -9.04 4.81 -24.60
C ASN A 320 -9.62 3.60 -23.88
N LEU A 321 -10.80 3.19 -24.33
CA LEU A 321 -11.56 2.06 -23.75
C LEU A 321 -10.93 0.70 -24.04
N GLU A 322 -10.16 0.56 -25.12
CA GLU A 322 -9.49 -0.71 -25.46
C GLU A 322 -8.34 -1.02 -24.49
N ASN A 323 -7.62 0.03 -24.08
CA ASN A 323 -6.51 -0.08 -23.13
C ASN A 323 -6.91 0.24 -21.69
N SER A 324 -8.19 0.51 -21.41
CA SER A 324 -8.70 0.98 -20.11
C SER A 324 -7.89 2.16 -19.55
N THR A 325 -7.64 3.18 -20.38
CA THR A 325 -6.82 4.35 -19.99
C THR A 325 -7.54 5.66 -20.25
N PHE A 326 -7.16 6.70 -19.52
CA PHE A 326 -7.46 8.10 -19.83
C PHE A 326 -6.19 8.95 -19.74
N THR A 327 -6.19 10.10 -20.41
CA THR A 327 -5.03 11.00 -20.46
C THR A 327 -5.39 12.35 -19.88
N LEU A 328 -4.61 12.81 -18.89
CA LEU A 328 -4.72 14.14 -18.31
C LEU A 328 -4.17 15.22 -19.25
N SER A 329 -4.55 16.47 -19.05
CA SER A 329 -4.12 17.62 -19.87
C SER A 329 -2.60 17.85 -19.86
N GLU A 330 -1.92 17.44 -18.79
CA GLU A 330 -0.45 17.42 -18.71
C GLU A 330 0.21 16.27 -19.49
N GLY A 331 -0.59 15.39 -20.11
CA GLY A 331 -0.13 14.26 -20.91
C GLY A 331 0.11 12.97 -20.13
N ARG A 332 -0.13 12.96 -18.81
CA ARG A 332 -0.04 11.75 -17.97
C ARG A 332 -1.15 10.77 -18.37
N VAL A 333 -0.78 9.51 -18.60
CA VAL A 333 -1.71 8.43 -18.94
C VAL A 333 -2.01 7.60 -17.69
N ILE A 334 -3.28 7.51 -17.33
CA ILE A 334 -3.79 6.78 -16.19
C ILE A 334 -4.51 5.52 -16.67
N ARG A 335 -4.14 4.37 -16.14
CA ARG A 335 -4.77 3.06 -16.39
C ARG A 335 -5.74 2.73 -15.26
N ILE A 336 -6.96 2.40 -15.66
CA ILE A 336 -8.00 1.83 -14.80
C ILE A 336 -7.92 0.30 -14.90
N THR A 337 -8.06 -0.36 -13.76
CA THR A 337 -8.09 -1.83 -13.66
C THR A 337 -9.38 -2.28 -12.99
N ASP A 338 -9.62 -3.59 -12.96
CA ASP A 338 -10.75 -4.17 -12.23
C ASP A 338 -10.67 -3.92 -10.70
N GLU A 339 -9.51 -3.51 -10.20
CA GLU A 339 -9.27 -3.18 -8.80
C GLU A 339 -9.43 -1.69 -8.49
N THR A 340 -9.54 -0.83 -9.51
CA THR A 340 -9.67 0.61 -9.31
C THR A 340 -11.04 0.94 -8.69
N THR A 341 -11.02 1.64 -7.56
CA THR A 341 -12.23 2.11 -6.88
C THR A 341 -12.66 3.45 -7.45
N PHE A 342 -13.94 3.57 -7.82
CA PHE A 342 -14.53 4.85 -8.20
C PHE A 342 -15.13 5.51 -6.96
N GLU A 343 -14.75 6.76 -6.68
CA GLU A 343 -15.28 7.50 -5.54
C GLU A 343 -16.77 7.79 -5.70
N ASN A 344 -17.52 7.66 -4.61
CA ASN A 344 -19.00 7.73 -4.63
C ASN A 344 -19.55 9.16 -4.73
N ASP A 345 -18.71 10.16 -4.48
CA ASP A 345 -19.03 11.59 -4.53
C ASP A 345 -18.65 12.24 -5.86
N GLY A 346 -18.07 11.50 -6.80
CA GLY A 346 -17.90 11.92 -8.19
C GLY A 346 -19.19 11.83 -9.02
N ASP A 347 -19.19 12.45 -10.19
CA ASP A 347 -20.31 12.46 -11.14
C ASP A 347 -20.33 11.23 -12.04
N LEU A 348 -19.16 10.65 -12.32
CA LEU A 348 -18.99 9.57 -13.31
C LEU A 348 -18.27 8.35 -12.70
N PHE A 349 -18.90 7.18 -12.81
CA PHE A 349 -18.42 5.92 -12.18
C PHE A 349 -17.88 4.89 -13.17
N SER A 350 -17.48 5.30 -14.38
CA SER A 350 -16.84 4.41 -15.36
C SER A 350 -16.13 5.19 -16.47
N LEU A 351 -15.08 4.59 -17.07
CA LEU A 351 -14.43 5.16 -18.26
C LEU A 351 -15.38 5.34 -19.45
N GLN A 352 -16.38 4.48 -19.58
CA GLN A 352 -17.40 4.62 -20.63
C GLN A 352 -18.20 5.92 -20.45
N ALA A 353 -18.60 6.24 -19.22
CA ALA A 353 -19.34 7.47 -18.93
C ALA A 353 -18.47 8.72 -19.15
N VAL A 354 -17.18 8.66 -18.81
CA VAL A 354 -16.21 9.73 -19.10
C VAL A 354 -16.08 9.95 -20.62
N ALA A 355 -15.92 8.88 -21.41
CA ALA A 355 -15.85 8.97 -22.86
C ALA A 355 -17.10 9.62 -23.47
N GLU A 356 -18.30 9.19 -23.05
CA GLU A 356 -19.58 9.75 -23.50
C GLU A 356 -19.74 11.24 -23.13
N THR A 357 -19.20 11.63 -21.98
CA THR A 357 -19.28 13.01 -21.47
C THR A 357 -18.37 13.94 -22.28
N LEU A 358 -17.15 13.49 -22.60
CA LEU A 358 -16.23 14.19 -23.49
C LEU A 358 -16.78 14.30 -24.92
N GLU A 359 -17.43 13.25 -25.43
CA GLU A 359 -18.10 13.28 -26.74
C GLU A 359 -19.27 14.28 -26.79
N ALA A 360 -19.94 14.50 -25.66
CA ALA A 360 -20.97 15.52 -25.50
C ALA A 360 -20.40 16.95 -25.40
N GLY A 361 -19.07 17.12 -25.44
CA GLY A 361 -18.38 18.40 -25.38
C GLY A 361 -18.25 18.98 -23.98
N LYS A 362 -18.57 18.21 -22.93
CA LYS A 362 -18.40 18.63 -21.54
C LYS A 362 -16.97 18.39 -21.07
N LEU A 363 -16.52 19.21 -20.14
CA LEU A 363 -15.22 19.04 -19.49
C LEU A 363 -15.34 18.07 -18.32
N VAL A 364 -14.32 17.24 -18.13
CA VAL A 364 -14.24 16.27 -17.03
C VAL A 364 -12.90 16.48 -16.33
N GLU A 365 -12.94 16.67 -15.02
CA GLU A 365 -11.78 16.63 -14.14
C GLU A 365 -11.67 15.24 -13.51
N ALA A 366 -10.44 14.79 -13.30
CA ALA A 366 -10.15 13.54 -12.62
C ALA A 366 -9.15 13.78 -11.50
N GLU A 367 -9.48 13.30 -10.32
CA GLU A 367 -8.58 13.26 -9.16
C GLU A 367 -8.51 11.83 -8.61
N GLY A 368 -7.42 11.50 -7.92
CA GLY A 368 -7.32 10.24 -7.21
C GLY A 368 -5.90 9.79 -6.94
N ASP A 369 -5.81 8.55 -6.45
CA ASP A 369 -4.56 7.92 -6.02
C ASP A 369 -4.18 6.76 -6.94
N GLY A 370 -2.90 6.47 -6.99
CA GLY A 370 -2.40 5.28 -7.65
C GLY A 370 -0.89 5.14 -7.57
N TYR A 371 -0.32 4.35 -8.47
CA TYR A 371 1.10 4.04 -8.46
C TYR A 371 1.67 3.96 -9.87
N LYS A 372 2.98 4.16 -9.99
CA LYS A 372 3.69 3.99 -11.27
C LYS A 372 4.10 2.54 -11.50
N ASP A 373 3.69 2.01 -12.64
CA ASP A 373 4.08 0.72 -13.21
C ASP A 373 4.80 0.97 -14.55
N GLY A 374 6.13 1.12 -14.47
CA GLY A 374 6.94 1.60 -15.60
C GLY A 374 6.57 3.03 -16.00
N ASP A 375 6.19 3.22 -17.27
CA ASP A 375 5.75 4.53 -17.80
C ASP A 375 4.25 4.78 -17.62
N VAL A 376 3.49 3.82 -17.07
CA VAL A 376 2.04 3.90 -16.91
C VAL A 376 1.70 4.17 -15.44
N PHE A 377 0.80 5.12 -15.21
CA PHE A 377 0.23 5.33 -13.89
C PHE A 377 -1.01 4.45 -13.75
N VAL A 378 -1.13 3.68 -12.68
CA VAL A 378 -2.25 2.77 -12.42
C VAL A 378 -3.07 3.31 -11.26
N ALA A 379 -4.32 3.69 -11.51
CA ALA A 379 -5.18 4.24 -10.46
C ALA A 379 -5.65 3.13 -9.50
N THR A 380 -5.52 3.36 -8.20
CA THR A 380 -6.17 2.58 -7.15
C THR A 380 -7.52 3.16 -6.80
N GLN A 381 -7.64 4.49 -6.87
CA GLN A 381 -8.84 5.25 -6.63
C GLN A 381 -8.95 6.36 -7.67
N VAL A 382 -10.17 6.65 -8.11
CA VAL A 382 -10.42 7.76 -9.03
C VAL A 382 -11.80 8.35 -8.79
N LYS A 383 -11.85 9.67 -8.82
CA LYS A 383 -13.07 10.46 -8.88
C LYS A 383 -13.07 11.21 -10.20
N PHE A 384 -14.23 11.25 -10.83
CA PHE A 384 -14.45 12.04 -12.03
C PHE A 384 -15.57 13.03 -11.77
N GLU A 385 -15.30 14.30 -11.99
CA GLU A 385 -16.26 15.40 -11.85
C GLU A 385 -16.48 16.07 -13.20
N ILE A 386 -17.73 16.42 -13.50
CA ILE A 386 -18.05 17.23 -14.67
C ILE A 386 -17.84 18.68 -14.26
N GLU A 387 -16.89 19.37 -14.91
CA GLU A 387 -16.81 20.82 -14.76
C GLU A 387 -18.11 21.40 -15.33
N GLU A 388 -18.96 21.95 -14.46
CA GLU A 388 -20.01 22.85 -14.90
C GLU A 388 -19.32 24.04 -15.58
N GLU A 389 -19.74 24.36 -16.81
CA GLU A 389 -19.27 25.57 -17.48
C GLU A 389 -19.57 26.73 -16.54
N ASP A 390 -18.54 27.27 -15.89
CA ASP A 390 -18.64 28.53 -15.18
C ASP A 390 -19.08 29.54 -16.25
N ASP A 391 -20.35 29.95 -16.22
CA ASP A 391 -21.05 30.83 -17.18
C ASP A 391 -20.34 32.19 -17.40
N SER A 392 -19.14 32.38 -16.83
CA SER A 392 -18.23 33.49 -17.08
C SER A 392 -17.83 33.57 -18.55
N ILE A 393 -18.56 34.40 -19.29
CA ILE A 393 -18.19 34.85 -20.63
C ILE A 393 -16.88 35.64 -20.51
N GLU A 394 -15.87 35.32 -21.34
CA GLU A 394 -14.63 36.10 -21.40
C GLU A 394 -14.96 37.58 -21.72
N GLY A 395 -14.65 38.48 -20.78
CA GLY A 395 -14.98 39.92 -20.88
C GLY A 395 -16.19 40.36 -20.05
N GLU A 396 -16.75 39.49 -19.21
CA GLU A 396 -17.82 39.84 -18.29
C GLU A 396 -17.33 40.75 -17.14
N LEU A 397 -18.07 41.83 -16.89
CA LEU A 397 -17.85 42.87 -15.90
C LEU A 397 -18.94 42.78 -14.83
N ASN A 398 -18.53 42.77 -13.57
CA ASN A 398 -19.46 42.85 -12.43
C ASN A 398 -19.84 44.31 -12.16
N PHE A 399 -21.09 44.54 -11.78
CA PHE A 399 -21.56 45.81 -11.24
C PHE A 399 -22.39 45.58 -9.99
N ASP A 400 -22.10 46.36 -8.96
CA ASP A 400 -22.87 46.44 -7.73
C ASP A 400 -22.88 47.92 -7.34
N ALA A 401 -24.07 48.54 -7.37
CA ALA A 401 -24.29 49.89 -6.86
C ALA A 401 -25.78 50.22 -6.73
N PHE A 402 -26.08 51.24 -5.92
CA PHE A 402 -27.40 51.85 -5.89
C PHE A 402 -27.80 52.48 -7.21
N ILE A 403 -29.08 52.40 -7.52
CA ILE A 403 -29.67 52.99 -8.72
C ILE A 403 -29.93 54.47 -8.49
N SER A 404 -29.46 55.30 -9.42
CA SER A 404 -29.74 56.74 -9.44
C SER A 404 -30.98 57.09 -10.25
N SER A 405 -31.22 56.39 -11.36
CA SER A 405 -32.40 56.59 -12.22
C SER A 405 -32.64 55.41 -13.15
N VAL A 406 -33.88 55.29 -13.64
CA VAL A 406 -34.31 54.29 -14.61
C VAL A 406 -34.93 54.97 -15.83
N SER A 407 -34.58 54.53 -17.04
CA SER A 407 -35.22 54.93 -18.29
C SER A 407 -35.93 53.74 -18.93
N LEU A 408 -37.27 53.76 -18.92
CA LEU A 408 -38.05 52.73 -19.61
C LEU A 408 -38.01 52.88 -21.13
N GLU A 409 -37.80 54.10 -21.65
CA GLU A 409 -37.70 54.32 -23.10
C GLU A 409 -36.44 53.69 -23.68
N ASN A 410 -35.34 53.76 -22.92
CA ASN A 410 -34.05 53.21 -23.34
C ASN A 410 -33.76 51.83 -22.75
N SER A 411 -34.63 51.28 -21.89
CA SER A 411 -34.37 50.06 -21.11
C SER A 411 -33.02 50.11 -20.37
N THR A 412 -32.75 51.21 -19.67
CA THR A 412 -31.48 51.41 -18.95
C THR A 412 -31.67 51.75 -17.49
N VAL A 413 -30.71 51.35 -16.68
CA VAL A 413 -30.52 51.77 -15.29
C VAL A 413 -29.22 52.56 -15.20
N THR A 414 -29.26 53.74 -14.59
CA THR A 414 -28.03 54.50 -14.27
C THR A 414 -27.72 54.31 -12.80
N LEU A 415 -26.55 53.77 -12.50
CA LEU A 415 -26.05 53.56 -11.15
C LEU A 415 -25.52 54.88 -10.55
N GLN A 416 -25.39 54.96 -9.22
CA GLN A 416 -24.87 56.15 -8.53
C GLN A 416 -23.41 56.45 -8.84
N ASP A 417 -22.66 55.46 -9.34
CA ASP A 417 -21.29 55.63 -9.85
C ASP A 417 -21.23 56.05 -11.33
N GLU A 418 -22.37 56.51 -11.87
CA GLU A 418 -22.55 57.02 -13.23
C GLU A 418 -22.49 55.95 -14.34
N ARG A 419 -22.31 54.66 -14.01
CA ARG A 419 -22.40 53.58 -15.00
C ARG A 419 -23.84 53.43 -15.50
N VAL A 420 -23.98 53.19 -16.80
CA VAL A 420 -25.29 52.97 -17.44
C VAL A 420 -25.39 51.52 -17.89
N ILE A 421 -26.32 50.79 -17.29
CA ILE A 421 -26.57 49.38 -17.55
C ILE A 421 -27.76 49.26 -18.50
N LYS A 422 -27.55 48.61 -19.65
CA LYS A 422 -28.61 48.31 -20.63
C LYS A 422 -29.19 46.94 -20.33
N ILE A 423 -30.51 46.90 -20.19
CA ILE A 423 -31.30 45.68 -20.08
C ILE A 423 -31.88 45.36 -21.46
N THR A 424 -31.76 44.11 -21.86
CA THR A 424 -32.23 43.60 -23.16
C THR A 424 -33.18 42.42 -22.94
N ASP A 425 -33.79 41.93 -24.02
CA ASP A 425 -34.63 40.73 -23.96
C ASP A 425 -33.83 39.47 -23.56
N ASP A 426 -32.50 39.51 -23.68
CA ASP A 426 -31.57 38.43 -23.33
C ASP A 426 -31.04 38.56 -21.89
N THR A 427 -31.35 39.65 -21.18
CA THR A 427 -30.91 39.85 -19.79
C THR A 427 -31.74 38.97 -18.84
N VAL A 428 -31.06 38.16 -18.03
CA VAL A 428 -31.69 37.31 -17.01
C VAL A 428 -31.87 38.09 -15.71
N PHE A 429 -33.08 38.12 -15.17
CA PHE A 429 -33.35 38.70 -13.86
C PHE A 429 -33.18 37.63 -12.77
N ASP A 430 -32.48 37.95 -11.70
CA ASP A 430 -32.34 37.04 -10.56
C ASP A 430 -33.65 36.94 -9.78
N GLU A 431 -34.14 35.71 -9.56
CA GLU A 431 -35.40 35.46 -8.85
C GLU A 431 -35.31 35.72 -7.35
N SER A 432 -34.10 35.89 -6.79
CA SER A 432 -33.89 36.31 -5.41
C SER A 432 -34.15 37.81 -5.18
N GLY A 433 -34.13 38.62 -6.24
CA GLY A 433 -34.34 40.06 -6.15
C GLY A 433 -35.78 40.46 -5.84
N ASP A 434 -35.96 41.65 -5.27
CA ASP A 434 -37.28 42.22 -4.94
C ASP A 434 -38.06 42.67 -6.18
N PHE A 435 -37.37 42.93 -7.30
CA PHE A 435 -37.96 43.41 -8.54
C PHE A 435 -37.50 42.61 -9.76
N MET A 436 -38.46 42.21 -10.60
CA MET A 436 -38.21 41.43 -11.82
C MET A 436 -38.38 42.25 -13.11
N ASP A 437 -38.56 43.57 -12.99
CA ASP A 437 -38.74 44.46 -14.13
C ASP A 437 -38.39 45.93 -13.80
N LEU A 438 -38.02 46.69 -14.83
CA LEU A 438 -37.61 48.10 -14.69
C LEU A 438 -38.75 49.04 -14.27
N GLU A 439 -40.02 48.69 -14.57
CA GLU A 439 -41.15 49.53 -14.20
C GLU A 439 -41.36 49.52 -12.68
N SER A 440 -41.25 48.34 -12.07
CA SER A 440 -41.30 48.13 -10.62
C SER A 440 -40.16 48.87 -9.91
N VAL A 441 -38.92 48.75 -10.42
CA VAL A 441 -37.77 49.50 -9.89
C VAL A 441 -37.99 51.02 -9.97
N ARG A 442 -38.45 51.53 -11.12
CA ARG A 442 -38.74 52.97 -11.28
C ARG A 442 -39.79 53.45 -10.28
N ASN A 443 -40.86 52.68 -10.09
CA ASN A 443 -41.94 53.03 -9.17
C ASN A 443 -41.41 53.10 -7.71
N ALA A 444 -40.56 52.16 -7.30
CA ALA A 444 -39.91 52.19 -5.99
C ALA A 444 -39.07 53.46 -5.77
N LEU A 445 -38.27 53.86 -6.77
CA LEU A 445 -37.50 55.10 -6.72
C LEU A 445 -38.38 56.36 -6.66
N GLU A 446 -39.50 56.39 -7.40
CA GLU A 446 -40.46 57.50 -7.36
C GLU A 446 -41.18 57.62 -6.00
N GLU A 447 -41.34 56.49 -5.30
CA GLU A 447 -41.83 56.42 -3.92
C GLU A 447 -40.77 56.82 -2.88
N GLY A 448 -39.54 57.12 -3.32
CA GLY A 448 -38.43 57.56 -2.48
C GLY A 448 -37.69 56.41 -1.80
N GLN A 449 -37.86 55.19 -2.28
CA GLN A 449 -37.10 54.03 -1.82
C GLN A 449 -35.70 53.98 -2.43
N THR A 450 -34.78 53.27 -1.77
CA THR A 450 -33.44 52.99 -2.29
C THR A 450 -33.42 51.60 -2.88
N VAL A 451 -32.91 51.45 -4.11
CA VAL A 451 -32.78 50.16 -4.78
C VAL A 451 -31.32 49.96 -5.19
N ALA A 452 -30.74 48.80 -4.87
CA ALA A 452 -29.44 48.35 -5.36
C ALA A 452 -29.60 47.50 -6.62
N ALA A 453 -28.58 47.53 -7.47
CA ALA A 453 -28.46 46.62 -8.58
C ALA A 453 -27.11 45.89 -8.47
N ASP A 454 -27.17 44.56 -8.38
CA ASP A 454 -26.01 43.67 -8.49
C ASP A 454 -26.16 42.83 -9.77
N GLY A 455 -25.08 42.57 -10.47
CA GLY A 455 -25.13 41.76 -11.66
C GLY A 455 -23.85 41.71 -12.47
N LYS A 456 -23.99 41.10 -13.64
CA LYS A 456 -22.91 40.87 -14.59
C LYS A 456 -23.33 41.29 -15.99
N GLY A 457 -22.37 41.65 -16.81
CA GLY A 457 -22.61 41.96 -18.22
C GLY A 457 -21.34 42.24 -18.99
N VAL A 458 -21.47 42.58 -20.26
CA VAL A 458 -20.30 42.88 -21.13
C VAL A 458 -20.20 44.38 -21.40
N GLU A 459 -18.98 44.89 -21.58
CA GLU A 459 -18.76 46.29 -21.97
C GLU A 459 -19.49 46.62 -23.28
N SER A 460 -20.19 47.75 -23.31
CA SER A 460 -20.95 48.18 -24.49
C SER A 460 -20.11 49.06 -25.41
N GLU A 461 -20.21 48.83 -26.72
CA GLU A 461 -19.71 49.77 -27.74
C GLU A 461 -20.73 50.90 -28.06
N GLU A 462 -21.94 50.86 -27.49
CA GLU A 462 -22.99 51.85 -27.70
C GLU A 462 -22.70 53.15 -26.93
N GLU A 463 -22.73 54.30 -27.62
CA GLU A 463 -22.47 55.60 -27.01
C GLU A 463 -23.45 55.88 -25.86
N GLY A 464 -22.91 56.06 -24.65
CA GLY A 464 -23.70 56.36 -23.45
C GLY A 464 -24.19 55.13 -22.67
N ILE A 465 -23.86 53.91 -23.11
CA ILE A 465 -24.04 52.67 -22.34
C ILE A 465 -22.67 52.20 -21.85
N THR A 466 -22.59 51.79 -20.59
CA THR A 466 -21.36 51.21 -20.02
C THR A 466 -21.35 49.70 -20.17
N ILE A 467 -22.46 49.04 -19.80
CA ILE A 467 -22.56 47.57 -19.73
C ILE A 467 -23.89 47.13 -20.33
N VAL A 468 -23.89 46.05 -21.13
CA VAL A 468 -25.09 45.29 -21.48
C VAL A 468 -25.21 44.12 -20.52
N ALA A 469 -26.25 44.10 -19.68
CA ALA A 469 -26.39 43.11 -18.62
C ALA A 469 -26.73 41.72 -19.19
N THR A 470 -26.00 40.71 -18.72
CA THR A 470 -26.29 39.28 -18.93
C THR A 470 -27.18 38.76 -17.80
N ARG A 471 -26.89 39.16 -16.56
CA ARG A 471 -27.70 38.90 -15.37
C ARG A 471 -27.82 40.14 -14.49
N ILE A 472 -28.98 40.37 -13.88
CA ILE A 472 -29.18 41.46 -12.93
C ILE A 472 -30.15 41.09 -11.82
N GLU A 473 -29.83 41.51 -10.61
CA GLU A 473 -30.67 41.46 -9.41
C GLU A 473 -30.98 42.89 -8.96
N PHE A 474 -32.21 43.11 -8.49
CA PHE A 474 -32.63 44.39 -7.92
C PHE A 474 -33.14 44.19 -6.51
N GLU A 475 -32.47 44.80 -5.54
CA GLU A 475 -32.80 44.66 -4.11
C GLU A 475 -33.29 45.98 -3.51
N LEU A 476 -34.37 45.93 -2.75
CA LEU A 476 -34.89 47.04 -1.98
C LEU A 476 -34.10 47.18 -0.68
N GLU A 477 -33.50 48.34 -0.49
CA GLU A 477 -32.67 48.60 0.69
C GLU A 477 -33.50 49.28 1.77
N GLU A 478 -33.72 48.57 2.88
CA GLU A 478 -34.47 49.09 4.01
C GLU A 478 -33.72 50.31 4.59
N SER A 479 -34.39 51.46 4.62
CA SER A 479 -33.85 52.64 5.28
C SER A 479 -33.67 52.31 6.76
N ASP A 480 -32.42 52.21 7.22
CA ASP A 480 -32.05 52.03 8.62
C ASP A 480 -32.61 53.21 9.43
N SER A 481 -33.82 53.04 9.97
CA SER A 481 -34.46 54.03 10.82
C SER A 481 -33.74 54.00 12.16
N GLY A 482 -32.71 54.85 12.28
CA GLY A 482 -31.96 55.04 13.51
C GLY A 482 -32.88 55.15 14.72
N ASP A 483 -32.75 54.17 15.61
CA ASP A 483 -33.24 54.18 16.97
C ASP A 483 -32.49 55.26 17.76
N ASP A 484 -32.90 56.52 17.62
CA ASP A 484 -32.56 57.59 18.55
C ASP A 484 -33.39 57.38 19.83
N GLY A 485 -32.93 56.46 20.67
CA GLY A 485 -33.32 56.31 22.05
C GLY A 485 -32.95 57.56 22.86
N ALA A 486 -33.76 58.61 22.77
CA ALA A 486 -33.73 59.73 23.70
C ALA A 486 -34.49 59.35 24.98
N THR A 487 -33.73 58.92 25.99
CA THR A 487 -34.17 58.88 27.38
C THR A 487 -34.34 60.29 27.94
N ASP A 488 -35.50 60.56 28.55
CA ASP A 488 -35.62 61.47 29.71
C ASP A 488 -36.50 60.80 30.77
#